data_AF-A0A3C1UP17-F1
#
_entry.id   AF-A0A3C1UP17-F1
#
_cell.length_a   1.000
_cell.length_b   1.000
_cell.length_c   1.000
_cell.angle_alpha   90.00
_cell.angle_beta   90.00
_cell.angle_gamma   90.00
#
_symmetry.space_group_name_H-M   'P 1'
#
loop_
_entity.id
_entity.type
_entity.pdbx_description
1 polymer ?
#
loop_
_entity_poly.entity_id
_entity_poly.type
_entity_poly.pdbx_seq_one_letter_code
_entity_poly.pdbx_strand_id
1 'polypeptide(L)'
;KVDWIVLAGFMRILKGDFLKAFPNRVINIHPSLLPSFPGLEAWKQALEYGVKYTGCTVHFVDQGIDTGAIILQETVPVMDDDTPQRLHARIQDAEHHL
;
A
#
# COMPACT_ATOMS: atom_id res chain seq x y z
N LYS A 1 -13.66 21.14 9.95
CA LYS A 1 -13.61 20.80 8.51
C LYS A 1 -12.51 19.76 8.34
N VAL A 2 -12.69 18.75 7.49
CA VAL A 2 -11.68 17.70 7.23
C VAL A 2 -10.98 18.03 5.92
N ASP A 3 -9.66 18.15 5.94
CA ASP A 3 -8.84 18.46 4.77
C ASP A 3 -8.30 17.19 4.10
N TRP A 4 -7.89 16.20 4.89
CA TRP A 4 -7.36 14.92 4.40
C TRP A 4 -7.87 13.73 5.21
N ILE A 5 -7.93 12.58 4.55
CA ILE A 5 -8.20 11.28 5.14
C ILE A 5 -7.06 10.36 4.73
N VAL A 6 -6.31 9.86 5.71
CA VAL A 6 -5.14 9.01 5.50
C VAL A 6 -5.46 7.62 6.03
N LEU A 7 -5.40 6.63 5.15
CA LEU A 7 -5.60 5.23 5.46
C LEU A 7 -4.23 4.58 5.68
N ALA A 8 -3.86 4.38 6.94
CA ALA A 8 -2.62 3.71 7.35
C ALA A 8 -2.98 2.38 8.04
N GLY A 9 -2.86 1.26 7.31
CA GLY A 9 -3.27 -0.06 7.80
C GLY A 9 -4.79 -0.25 7.91
N PHE A 10 -5.58 0.45 7.09
CA PHE A 10 -7.04 0.35 7.12
C PHE A 10 -7.57 -0.80 6.25
N MET A 11 -7.92 -1.90 6.89
CA MET A 11 -8.26 -3.17 6.21
C MET A 11 -9.73 -3.27 5.75
N ARG A 12 -10.39 -2.16 5.38
CA ARG A 12 -11.79 -2.18 4.93
C ARG A 12 -11.99 -1.38 3.65
N ILE A 13 -12.88 -1.88 2.79
CA ILE A 13 -13.27 -1.18 1.56
C ILE A 13 -14.18 0.00 1.91
N LEU A 14 -13.80 1.19 1.44
CA LEU A 14 -14.64 2.38 1.55
C LEU A 14 -15.74 2.35 0.49
N LYS A 15 -16.98 2.65 0.91
CA LYS A 15 -18.12 2.70 0.00
C LYS A 15 -18.10 3.98 -0.83
N GLY A 16 -18.67 3.94 -2.04
CA GLY A 16 -18.61 5.05 -2.97
C GLY A 16 -19.16 6.39 -2.47
N ASP A 17 -20.19 6.39 -1.61
CA ASP A 17 -20.73 7.64 -1.07
C ASP A 17 -19.78 8.35 -0.11
N PHE A 18 -18.92 7.60 0.58
CA PHE A 18 -17.85 8.18 1.40
C PHE A 18 -16.82 8.88 0.51
N LEU A 19 -16.36 8.23 -0.55
CA LEU A 19 -15.38 8.81 -1.47
C LEU A 19 -15.93 10.05 -2.19
N LYS A 20 -17.24 10.07 -2.52
CA LYS A 20 -17.92 11.25 -3.07
C LYS A 20 -17.96 12.44 -2.10
N ALA A 21 -18.01 12.19 -0.80
CA ALA A 21 -17.97 13.26 0.21
C ALA A 21 -16.55 13.88 0.33
N PHE A 22 -15.51 13.13 -0.05
CA PHE A 22 -14.11 13.52 0.05
C PHE A 22 -13.36 13.35 -1.28
N PRO A 23 -13.80 14.02 -2.37
CA PRO A 23 -13.18 13.86 -3.68
C PRO A 23 -11.71 14.32 -3.61
N ASN A 24 -10.81 13.48 -4.12
CA ASN A 24 -9.36 13.72 -4.17
C ASN A 24 -8.72 14.06 -2.81
N ARG A 25 -9.31 13.57 -1.70
CA ARG A 25 -8.84 13.84 -0.32
C ARG A 25 -8.62 12.60 0.53
N VAL A 26 -8.73 11.42 -0.08
CA VAL A 26 -8.50 10.14 0.58
C VAL A 26 -7.27 9.51 -0.04
N ILE A 27 -6.26 9.25 0.79
CA ILE A 27 -5.02 8.57 0.40
C ILE A 27 -4.85 7.31 1.22
N ASN A 28 -4.21 6.31 0.64
CA ASN A 28 -3.88 5.04 1.27
C ASN A 28 -2.41 4.73 1.06
N ILE A 29 -1.81 4.06 2.04
CA ILE A 29 -0.51 3.41 1.89
C ILE A 29 -0.71 1.89 1.80
N HIS A 30 -0.09 1.29 0.81
CA HIS A 30 -0.19 -0.13 0.51
C HIS A 30 1.20 -0.79 0.53
N PRO A 31 1.38 -1.95 1.19
CA PRO A 31 2.69 -2.61 1.35
C PRO A 31 3.13 -3.40 0.11
N SER A 32 3.08 -2.78 -1.07
CA SER A 32 3.71 -3.25 -2.29
C SER A 32 4.02 -2.10 -3.26
N LEU A 33 4.86 -2.38 -4.26
CA LEU A 33 4.98 -1.51 -5.43
C LEU A 33 3.82 -1.76 -6.40
N LEU A 34 2.73 -1.02 -6.24
CA LEU A 34 1.62 -1.05 -7.19
C LEU A 34 2.10 -0.73 -8.63
N PRO A 35 1.58 -1.44 -9.65
CA PRO A 35 0.40 -2.32 -9.64
C PRO A 35 0.67 -3.78 -9.21
N SER A 36 1.87 -4.13 -8.74
CA SER A 36 2.16 -5.49 -8.30
C SER A 36 1.49 -5.81 -6.96
N PHE A 37 0.91 -7.00 -6.82
CA PHE A 37 0.35 -7.51 -5.57
C PHE A 37 -0.68 -6.57 -4.88
N PRO A 38 -1.76 -6.15 -5.57
CA PRO A 38 -2.85 -5.43 -4.90
C PRO A 38 -3.59 -6.34 -3.91
N GLY A 39 -4.28 -5.75 -2.94
CA GLY A 39 -5.11 -6.46 -1.98
C GLY A 39 -4.35 -7.00 -0.76
N LEU A 40 -4.81 -8.13 -0.23
CA LEU A 40 -4.37 -8.57 1.10
C LEU A 40 -2.99 -9.22 1.08
N GLU A 41 -2.23 -9.00 2.16
CA GLU A 41 -0.97 -9.69 2.44
C GLU A 41 0.07 -9.61 1.30
N ALA A 42 0.18 -8.45 0.65
CA ALA A 42 1.01 -8.25 -0.53
C ALA A 42 2.49 -8.65 -0.35
N TRP A 43 3.06 -8.46 0.84
CA TRP A 43 4.42 -8.89 1.16
C TRP A 43 4.59 -10.41 1.13
N LYS A 44 3.55 -11.19 1.47
CA LYS A 44 3.59 -12.66 1.35
C LYS A 44 3.57 -13.07 -0.12
N GLN A 45 2.70 -12.44 -0.91
CA GLN A 45 2.61 -12.69 -2.34
C GLN A 45 3.95 -12.37 -3.03
N ALA A 46 4.60 -11.27 -2.65
CA ALA A 46 5.93 -10.91 -3.15
C ALA A 46 7.00 -11.96 -2.81
N LEU A 47 7.02 -12.48 -1.58
CA LEU A 47 7.94 -13.56 -1.19
C LEU A 47 7.68 -14.85 -1.95
N GLU A 48 6.41 -15.25 -2.05
CA GLU A 48 6.01 -16.48 -2.77
C GLU A 48 6.36 -16.39 -4.26
N TYR A 49 6.18 -15.22 -4.87
CA TYR A 49 6.57 -14.97 -6.25
C TYR A 49 8.10 -15.02 -6.44
N GLY A 50 8.88 -14.67 -5.41
CA GLY A 50 10.34 -14.66 -5.45
C GLY A 50 10.93 -13.40 -6.11
N VAL A 51 10.26 -12.24 -5.99
CA VAL A 51 10.85 -10.97 -6.45
C VAL A 51 12.09 -10.61 -5.65
N LYS A 52 13.00 -9.84 -6.24
CA LYS A 52 14.20 -9.30 -5.55
C LYS A 52 13.97 -7.92 -4.94
N TYR A 53 12.91 -7.23 -5.36
CA TYR A 53 12.50 -5.94 -4.84
C TYR A 53 10.98 -5.90 -4.72
N THR A 54 10.52 -5.30 -3.62
CA THR A 54 9.13 -4.89 -3.39
C THR A 54 9.17 -3.48 -2.82
N GLY A 55 8.20 -3.06 -2.02
CA GLY A 55 8.16 -1.72 -1.45
C GLY A 55 6.80 -1.37 -0.87
N CYS A 56 6.53 -0.08 -0.81
CA CYS A 56 5.21 0.47 -0.49
C CYS A 56 4.84 1.58 -1.48
N THR A 57 3.53 1.82 -1.61
CA THR A 57 2.96 2.85 -2.47
C THR A 57 1.96 3.69 -1.69
N VAL A 58 2.11 5.01 -1.76
CA VAL A 58 1.05 5.96 -1.37
C VAL A 58 0.26 6.35 -2.62
N HIS A 59 -1.06 6.21 -2.57
CA HIS A 59 -1.94 6.49 -3.71
C HIS A 59 -3.28 7.12 -3.28
N PHE A 60 -3.95 7.77 -4.22
CA PHE A 60 -5.34 8.18 -4.02
C PHE A 60 -6.27 6.96 -3.96
N VAL A 61 -7.32 7.04 -3.16
CA VAL A 61 -8.34 5.98 -3.10
C VAL A 61 -9.44 6.25 -4.13
N ASP A 62 -9.75 5.26 -4.96
CA ASP A 62 -10.87 5.25 -5.89
C ASP A 62 -11.82 4.06 -5.62
N GLN A 63 -12.65 3.68 -6.59
CA GLN A 63 -13.60 2.56 -6.43
C GLN A 63 -12.96 1.17 -6.56
N GLY A 64 -11.73 1.08 -7.07
CA GLY A 64 -11.02 -0.18 -7.19
C GLY A 64 -10.19 -0.48 -5.95
N ILE A 65 -9.55 -1.66 -5.95
CA ILE A 65 -8.64 -2.09 -4.89
C ILE A 65 -7.24 -1.70 -5.32
N ASP A 66 -6.66 -0.71 -4.65
CA ASP A 66 -5.29 -0.25 -4.86
C ASP A 66 -5.01 0.20 -6.32
N THR A 67 -6.01 0.79 -6.98
CA THR A 67 -5.94 1.22 -8.39
C THR A 67 -5.78 2.71 -8.61
N GLY A 68 -5.95 3.53 -7.56
CA GLY A 68 -5.94 4.97 -7.73
C GLY A 68 -4.55 5.53 -8.03
N ALA A 69 -4.52 6.80 -8.44
CA ALA A 69 -3.28 7.43 -8.92
C ALA A 69 -2.19 7.43 -7.84
N ILE A 70 -1.00 6.96 -8.22
CA ILE A 70 0.19 6.88 -7.38
C ILE A 70 0.71 8.29 -7.08
N ILE A 71 1.08 8.52 -5.83
CA ILE A 71 1.66 9.78 -5.34
C ILE A 71 3.14 9.58 -5.04
N LEU A 72 3.47 8.55 -4.26
CA LEU A 72 4.84 8.20 -3.85
C LEU A 72 5.03 6.69 -3.84
N GLN A 73 6.26 6.23 -4.04
CA GLN A 73 6.67 4.85 -3.84
C GLN A 73 8.06 4.80 -3.22
N GLU A 74 8.30 3.80 -2.38
CA GLU A 74 9.63 3.49 -1.86
C GLU A 74 9.92 2.01 -2.09
N THR A 75 11.11 1.71 -2.61
CA THR A 75 11.54 0.34 -2.93
C THR A 75 12.28 -0.29 -1.77
N VAL A 76 12.01 -1.57 -1.50
CA VAL A 76 12.61 -2.35 -0.43
C VAL A 76 13.18 -3.66 -1.01
N PRO A 77 14.44 -4.02 -0.71
CA PRO A 77 15.01 -5.28 -1.16
C PRO A 77 14.36 -6.48 -0.45
N VAL A 78 14.22 -7.58 -1.19
CA VAL A 78 13.84 -8.89 -0.66
C VAL A 78 15.10 -9.75 -0.54
N MET A 79 15.40 -10.17 0.69
CA MET A 79 16.58 -10.96 1.02
C MET A 79 16.28 -12.45 0.82
N ASP A 80 17.32 -13.24 0.49
CA ASP A 80 17.14 -14.67 0.21
C ASP A 80 16.68 -15.49 1.44
N ASP A 81 16.92 -15.00 2.65
CA ASP A 81 16.50 -15.61 3.92
C ASP A 81 15.30 -14.88 4.57
N ASP A 82 14.58 -14.05 3.81
CA ASP A 82 13.43 -13.35 4.34
C ASP A 82 12.31 -14.31 4.74
N THR A 83 11.72 -14.01 5.89
CA THR A 83 10.40 -14.52 6.28
C THR A 83 9.35 -13.44 5.98
N PRO A 84 8.06 -13.79 5.89
CA PRO A 84 6.98 -12.82 5.77
C PRO A 84 7.06 -11.69 6.82
N GLN A 85 7.43 -12.02 8.05
CA GLN A 85 7.52 -11.05 9.14
C GLN A 85 8.71 -10.08 8.95
N ARG A 86 9.87 -10.59 8.51
CA ARG A 86 11.06 -9.77 8.28
C ARG A 86 10.87 -8.82 7.11
N LEU A 87 10.31 -9.32 6.00
CA LEU A 87 10.02 -8.47 4.85
C LEU A 87 8.97 -7.41 5.20
N HIS A 88 7.89 -7.80 5.90
CA HIS A 88 6.85 -6.85 6.28
C HIS A 88 7.37 -5.75 7.19
N ALA A 89 8.21 -6.08 8.19
CA ALA A 89 8.83 -5.08 9.06
C ALA A 89 9.68 -4.07 8.25
N ARG A 90 10.45 -4.56 7.27
CA ARG A 90 11.25 -3.70 6.39
C ARG A 90 10.38 -2.80 5.49
N ILE A 91 9.25 -3.30 5.03
CA ILE A 91 8.26 -2.48 4.29
C ILE A 91 7.65 -1.43 5.21
N GLN A 92 7.30 -1.77 6.46
CA GLN A 92 6.75 -0.82 7.43
C GLN A 92 7.75 0.31 7.76
N ASP A 93 9.05 0.01 7.84
CA ASP A 93 10.06 1.06 7.99
C ASP A 93 10.04 2.05 6.81
N ALA A 94 9.91 1.55 5.57
CA ALA A 94 9.75 2.38 4.38
C ALA A 94 8.42 3.15 4.37
N GLU A 95 7.33 2.54 4.82
CA GLU A 95 6.02 3.20 4.98
C GLU A 95 6.08 4.42 5.90
N HIS A 96 6.90 4.38 6.96
CA HIS A 96 7.06 5.51 7.87
C HIS A 96 7.91 6.65 7.32
N HIS A 97 8.69 6.42 6.26
CA HIS A 97 9.47 7.46 5.60
C HIS A 97 8.67 8.28 4.58
N LEU A 98 7.60 7.70 4.02
CA LEU A 98 6.69 8.34 3.06
C LEU A 98 5.64 9.24 3.75
#